data_AF-A0A529X7E0-F1
#
_entry.id   AF-A0A529X7E0-F1
#
_cell.length_a   1.000
_cell.length_b   1.000
_cell.length_c   1.000
_cell.angle_alpha   90.00
_cell.angle_beta   90.00
_cell.angle_gamma   90.00
#
_symmetry.space_group_name_H-M   'P 1'
#
loop_
_entity.id
_entity.type
_entity.pdbx_description
1 polymer ?
#
loop_
_entity_poly.entity_id
_entity_poly.type
_entity_poly.pdbx_seq_one_letter_code
_entity_poly.pdbx_strand_id
1 'polypeptide(L)'
;MRPLHPVAPGTRSVLGIAFFVLFVAFWAWITLGGHVNRIFLADPLSMLKDGWRLLVEDRFWLDILITIWRVFGGFVLASVVA
;
A
#
# COMPACT_ATOMS: atom_id res chain seq x y z
N MET A 1 23.60 12.97 -25.64
CA MET A 1 22.66 12.24 -24.77
C MET A 1 21.87 11.28 -25.66
N ARG A 2 21.89 9.96 -25.40
CA ARG A 2 21.13 8.95 -26.17
C ARG A 2 19.91 8.53 -25.33
N PRO A 3 18.70 9.06 -25.60
CA PRO A 3 17.58 9.00 -24.68
C PRO A 3 16.84 7.65 -24.60
N LEU A 4 17.20 6.66 -25.43
CA LEU A 4 16.44 5.41 -25.61
C LEU A 4 17.30 4.14 -25.44
N HIS A 5 18.28 4.15 -24.54
CA HIS A 5 18.97 2.91 -24.19
C HIS A 5 18.15 2.14 -23.15
N PRO A 6 17.90 0.84 -23.34
CA PRO A 6 17.27 0.02 -22.32
C PRO A 6 18.06 0.12 -21.02
N VAL A 7 17.38 0.46 -19.93
CA VAL A 7 17.97 0.40 -18.60
C VAL A 7 18.14 -1.06 -18.24
N ALA A 8 19.33 -1.44 -17.77
CA ALA A 8 19.58 -2.82 -17.34
C ALA A 8 18.54 -3.24 -16.27
N PRO A 9 18.01 -4.48 -16.31
CA PRO A 9 16.94 -4.91 -15.41
C PRO A 9 17.26 -4.70 -13.92
N GLY A 10 18.51 -4.97 -13.51
CA GLY A 10 18.96 -4.75 -12.13
C GLY A 10 18.93 -3.28 -11.73
N THR A 11 19.42 -2.39 -12.60
CA THR A 11 19.41 -0.93 -12.35
C THR A 11 17.99 -0.39 -12.22
N ARG A 12 17.05 -0.87 -13.04
CA ARG A 12 15.64 -0.48 -12.94
C ARG A 12 15.04 -0.84 -11.59
N SER A 13 15.27 -2.06 -11.10
CA SER A 13 14.77 -2.50 -9.79
C SER A 13 15.41 -1.70 -8.64
N VAL A 14 16.72 -1.47 -8.70
CA VAL A 14 17.44 -0.67 -7.68
C VAL A 14 16.91 0.75 -7.63
N LEU A 15 16.71 1.41 -8.77
CA LEU A 15 16.15 2.76 -8.83
C LEU A 15 14.73 2.80 -8.27
N GLY A 16 13.89 1.81 -8.57
CA GLY A 16 12.54 1.71 -8.02
C GLY A 16 12.53 1.55 -6.50
N ILE A 17 13.35 0.64 -5.97
CA ILE A 17 13.47 0.43 -4.51
C ILE A 17 14.04 1.68 -3.84
N ALA A 18 15.11 2.26 -4.39
CA ALA A 18 15.75 3.44 -3.84
C ALA A 18 14.80 4.63 -3.77
N PHE A 19 13.97 4.84 -4.80
CA PHE A 19 12.94 5.88 -4.79
C PHE A 19 11.96 5.70 -3.61
N PHE A 20 11.45 4.49 -3.42
CA PHE A 20 10.54 4.18 -2.31
C PHE A 20 11.20 4.41 -0.95
N VAL A 21 12.44 3.94 -0.77
CA VAL A 21 13.18 4.10 0.49
C VAL A 21 13.43 5.58 0.78
N LEU A 22 13.89 6.35 -0.21
CA LEU A 22 14.13 7.79 -0.05
C LEU A 22 12.84 8.55 0.27
N PHE A 23 11.74 8.19 -0.40
CA PHE A 23 10.44 8.77 -0.12
C PHE A 23 10.00 8.52 1.32
N VAL A 24 10.04 7.26 1.79
CA VAL A 24 9.65 6.92 3.17
C VAL A 24 10.59 7.54 4.19
N ALA A 25 11.90 7.60 3.92
CA ALA A 25 12.87 8.24 4.80
C ALA A 25 12.62 9.75 4.92
N PHE A 26 12.34 10.44 3.82
CA PHE A 26 12.01 11.85 3.80
C PHE A 26 10.69 12.14 4.52
N TRP A 27 9.66 11.32 4.27
CA TRP A 27 8.39 11.40 4.97
C TRP A 27 8.58 11.23 6.49
N ALA A 28 9.30 10.18 6.91
CA ALA A 28 9.61 9.91 8.31
C ALA A 28 10.36 11.09 8.95
N TRP A 29 11.38 11.64 8.27
CA TRP A 29 12.11 12.81 8.74
C TRP A 29 11.16 13.97 9.01
N ILE A 30 10.31 14.33 8.05
CA ILE A 30 9.41 15.48 8.17
C ILE A 30 8.41 15.29 9.32
N THR A 31 7.81 14.11 9.44
CA THR A 31 6.77 13.85 10.45
C THR A 31 7.33 13.63 11.85
N LEU A 32 8.45 12.91 11.98
CA LEU A 32 9.05 12.61 13.27
C LEU A 32 9.90 13.78 13.79
N GLY A 33 10.48 14.57 12.89
CA GLY A 33 11.23 15.79 13.22
C GLY A 33 10.36 16.97 13.65
N GLY A 34 9.02 16.83 13.62
CA GLY A 34 8.09 17.87 14.07
C GLY A 34 7.87 19.01 13.08
N HIS A 35 8.27 18.85 11.81
CA HIS A 35 8.10 19.88 10.79
C HIS A 35 6.64 19.99 10.29
N VAL A 36 5.81 18.96 10.52
CA VAL A 36 4.40 18.92 10.09
C VAL A 36 3.50 18.46 11.24
N ASN A 37 2.30 19.03 11.34
CA ASN A 37 1.30 18.64 12.32
C ASN A 37 0.70 17.28 11.96
N ARG A 38 0.65 16.37 12.95
CA ARG A 38 0.17 14.98 12.82
C ARG A 38 -1.26 14.85 12.30
N ILE A 39 -2.10 15.87 12.48
CA ILE A 39 -3.46 15.86 11.94
C ILE A 39 -3.46 15.90 10.40
N PHE A 40 -2.50 16.58 9.80
CA PHE A 40 -2.40 16.68 8.34
C PHE A 40 -1.61 15.53 7.73
N LEU A 41 -0.55 15.08 8.41
CA LEU A 41 0.30 14.01 7.93
C LEU A 41 0.71 13.11 9.11
N ALA A 42 0.11 11.92 9.17
CA ALA A 42 0.50 10.90 10.13
C ALA A 42 1.94 10.44 9.86
N ASP A 43 2.65 10.05 10.92
CA ASP A 43 3.97 9.43 10.79
C ASP A 43 3.85 7.98 10.27
N PRO A 44 4.87 7.47 9.55
CA PRO A 44 4.81 6.16 8.91
C PRO A 44 4.60 5.00 9.90
N LEU A 45 5.09 5.13 11.13
CA LEU A 45 4.96 4.10 12.16
C LEU A 45 3.53 4.03 12.69
N SER A 46 2.93 5.18 12.98
CA SER A 46 1.51 5.27 13.37
C SER A 46 0.61 4.77 12.24
N MET A 47 0.88 5.14 10.99
CA MET A 47 0.13 4.66 9.82
C MET A 47 0.15 3.13 9.70
N LEU A 48 1.32 2.50 9.89
CA LEU A 48 1.44 1.03 9.88
C LEU A 48 0.68 0.37 11.04
N LYS A 49 0.75 0.96 12.24
CA LYS A 49 0.01 0.46 13.41
C LYS A 49 -1.50 0.57 13.22
N ASP A 50 -1.98 1.70 12.73
CA ASP A 50 -3.39 1.94 12.47
C ASP A 50 -3.90 1.01 11.37
N GLY A 51 -3.11 0.81 10.31
CA GLY A 51 -3.42 -0.19 9.27
C GLY A 51 -3.49 -1.61 9.81
N TRP A 52 -2.56 -2.01 10.69
CA TRP A 52 -2.58 -3.33 11.34
C TRP A 52 -3.80 -3.50 12.24
N ARG A 53 -4.07 -2.49 13.08
CA ARG A 53 -5.23 -2.47 13.97
C ARG A 53 -6.52 -2.61 13.18
N LEU A 54 -6.71 -1.79 12.15
CA LEU A 54 -7.88 -1.85 11.29
C LEU A 54 -8.01 -3.24 10.64
N LEU A 55 -6.92 -3.74 10.06
CA LEU A 55 -6.96 -5.01 9.34
C LEU A 55 -7.23 -6.19 10.27
N VAL A 56 -6.54 -6.28 11.41
CA VAL A 56 -6.47 -7.46 12.29
C VAL A 56 -7.37 -7.33 13.52
N GLU A 57 -7.27 -6.23 14.27
CA GLU A 57 -8.00 -6.03 15.53
C GLU A 57 -9.48 -5.70 15.28
N ASP A 58 -9.74 -4.76 14.37
CA ASP A 58 -11.10 -4.37 13.98
C ASP A 58 -11.73 -5.37 13.00
N ARG A 59 -10.99 -6.45 12.66
CA ARG A 59 -11.42 -7.56 11.81
C ARG A 59 -11.86 -7.13 10.41
N PHE A 60 -11.37 -6.00 9.89
CA PHE A 60 -11.69 -5.52 8.55
C PHE A 60 -11.38 -6.55 7.45
N TRP A 61 -10.43 -7.46 7.69
CA TRP A 61 -10.17 -8.60 6.78
C TRP A 61 -11.43 -9.45 6.52
N LEU A 62 -12.35 -9.57 7.48
CA LEU A 62 -13.62 -10.29 7.31
C LEU A 62 -14.55 -9.53 6.38
N ASP A 63 -14.61 -8.21 6.48
CA ASP A 63 -15.46 -7.38 5.60
C ASP A 63 -14.99 -7.50 4.15
N ILE A 64 -13.67 -7.49 3.94
CA ILE A 64 -13.06 -7.79 2.64
C ILE A 64 -13.51 -9.18 2.16
N LEU A 65 -13.42 -10.21 3.00
CA LEU A 65 -13.81 -11.56 2.62
C LEU A 65 -15.32 -11.67 2.31
N ILE A 66 -16.18 -11.00 3.07
CA ILE A 66 -17.63 -10.95 2.83
C ILE A 66 -17.93 -10.29 1.50
N THR A 67 -17.27 -9.18 1.16
CA THR A 67 -17.48 -8.50 -0.13
C THR A 67 -17.03 -9.36 -1.31
N ILE A 68 -15.88 -10.03 -1.19
CA ILE A 68 -15.38 -10.99 -2.19
C ILE A 68 -16.36 -12.15 -2.34
N TRP A 69 -16.77 -12.77 -1.23
CA TRP A 69 -17.70 -13.91 -1.22
C TRP A 69 -19.04 -13.56 -1.84
N ARG A 70 -19.54 -12.34 -1.60
CA ARG A 70 -20.79 -11.87 -2.20
C ARG A 70 -20.71 -11.80 -3.72
N VAL A 71 -19.62 -11.26 -4.26
CA VAL A 71 -19.41 -11.15 -5.72
C VAL A 71 -19.18 -12.54 -6.32
N PHE A 72 -18.28 -13.31 -5.72
CA PHE A 72 -17.96 -14.66 -6.16
C PHE A 72 -19.17 -15.61 -6.12
N GLY A 73 -19.95 -15.57 -5.04
CA GLY A 73 -21.17 -16.37 -4.88
C GLY A 73 -22.20 -16.07 -5.96
N GLY A 74 -22.35 -14.79 -6.36
CA GLY A 74 -23.20 -14.41 -7.48
C GLY A 74 -22.77 -15.06 -8.79
N PHE A 75 -21.46 -15.08 -9.09
CA PHE A 75 -20.93 -15.75 -10.27
C PHE A 75 -21.10 -17.27 -10.22
N VAL A 76 -20.89 -17.90 -9.06
CA VAL A 76 -21.09 -19.34 -8.89
C VAL A 76 -22.55 -19.70 -9.15
N LEU A 77 -23.51 -18.97 -8.58
CA LEU A 77 -24.93 -19.20 -8.84
C LEU A 77 -25.26 -19.00 -10.31
N ALA A 78 -24.74 -17.96 -10.96
CA ALA A 78 -24.92 -17.74 -12.39
C ALA A 78 -24.38 -18.91 -13.23
N SER A 79 -23.21 -19.46 -12.89
CA SER A 79 -22.63 -20.61 -13.60
C SER A 79 -23.41 -21.91 -13.46
N VAL A 80 -24.17 -22.06 -12.36
CA VAL A 80 -25.02 -23.24 -12.14
C VAL A 80 -26.32 -23.12 -12.94
N VAL A 81 -26.79 -21.89 -13.19
CA VAL A 81 -28.04 -21.61 -13.91
C VAL A 81 -27.84 -21.51 -15.43
N ALA A 82 -26.67 -21.06 -15.87
CA ALA A 82 -26.30 -20.91 -17.29
C ALA A 82 -26.05 -22.26 -17.97
#